data_AF-A0A4Y7LFE8-F1
#
_entry.id   AF-A0A4Y7LFE8-F1
#
_cell.length_a   1.000
_cell.length_b   1.000
_cell.length_c   1.000
_cell.angle_alpha   90.00
_cell.angle_beta   90.00
_cell.angle_gamma   90.00
#
_symmetry.space_group_name_H-M   'P 1'
#
loop_
_entity.id
_entity.type
_entity.pdbx_description
1 polymer ?
#
loop_
_entity_poly.entity_id
_entity_poly.type
_entity_poly.pdbx_seq_one_letter_code
_entity_poly.pdbx_strand_id
1 'polypeptide(L)'
;MLIRCFFGDYPESMKRNVGSRLPSFTPYEAKLVKGSWDFFGVNHYLTLDIKDNQESLTIQQRDFDLDMAVLQIGQRSLRAARDTSVNNTSRVKLLEGLHRRIT
;
A
#
# COMPACT_ATOMS: atom_id res chain seq x y z
N MET A 1 5.73 -3.40 9.72
CA MET A 1 7.12 -3.61 10.19
C MET A 1 7.88 -2.29 10.37
N LEU A 2 7.87 -1.39 9.38
CA LEU A 2 8.61 -0.13 9.42
C LEU A 2 8.34 0.73 10.66
N ILE A 3 7.07 0.94 11.03
CA ILE A 3 6.70 1.82 12.17
C ILE A 3 7.34 1.38 13.50
N ARG A 4 7.60 0.08 13.69
CA ARG A 4 8.27 -0.44 14.89
C ARG A 4 9.71 0.06 15.02
N CYS A 5 10.44 0.13 13.90
CA CYS A 5 11.83 0.56 13.91
C CYS A 5 11.96 2.07 14.15
N PHE A 6 10.91 2.86 13.90
CA PHE A 6 10.90 4.29 14.21
C PHE A 6 10.54 4.58 15.67
N PHE A 7 9.53 3.91 16.20
CA PHE A 7 8.97 4.27 17.52
C PHE A 7 9.26 3.27 18.63
N GLY A 8 9.74 2.07 18.30
CA GLY A 8 9.94 0.97 19.26
C GLY A 8 8.65 0.25 19.65
N ASP A 9 7.53 0.52 18.97
CA ASP A 9 6.22 -0.02 19.30
C ASP A 9 5.31 -0.17 18.05
N TYR A 10 4.20 -0.89 18.19
CA TYR A 10 3.18 -1.04 17.17
C TYR A 10 2.29 0.22 17.05
N PRO A 11 1.72 0.51 15.87
CA PRO A 11 0.68 1.54 15.74
C PRO A 11 -0.55 1.24 16.60
N GLU A 12 -1.20 2.28 17.10
CA GLU A 12 -2.40 2.15 17.95
C GLU A 12 -3.57 1.43 17.27
N SER A 13 -3.74 1.58 15.96
CA SER A 13 -4.76 0.83 15.20
C SER A 13 -4.53 -0.67 15.27
N MET A 14 -3.28 -1.13 15.15
CA MET A 14 -2.94 -2.55 15.24
C MET A 14 -3.16 -3.08 16.67
N LYS A 15 -2.74 -2.33 17.69
CA LYS A 15 -2.96 -2.72 19.08
C LYS A 15 -4.44 -2.88 19.41
N ARG A 16 -5.26 -1.92 18.97
CA ARG A 16 -6.71 -1.94 19.19
C ARG A 16 -7.40 -3.08 18.43
N ASN A 17 -7.06 -3.31 17.17
CA ASN A 17 -7.75 -4.30 16.34
C ASN A 17 -7.35 -5.73 16.72
N VAL A 18 -6.04 -5.99 16.85
CA VAL A 18 -5.49 -7.33 17.11
C VAL A 18 -5.59 -7.71 18.60
N GLY A 19 -5.42 -6.73 19.49
CA GLY A 19 -5.52 -6.92 20.94
C GLY A 19 -4.48 -7.90 21.48
N SER A 20 -4.93 -8.84 22.31
CA SER A 20 -4.06 -9.79 23.02
C SER A 20 -3.27 -10.75 22.13
N ARG A 21 -3.68 -10.93 20.86
CA ARG A 21 -2.92 -11.72 19.88
C ARG A 21 -1.64 -11.03 19.41
N LEU A 22 -1.51 -9.72 19.64
CA LEU A 22 -0.33 -8.95 19.26
C LEU A 22 0.75 -9.09 20.36
N PRO A 23 1.93 -9.64 20.04
CA PRO A 23 3.01 -9.73 21.02
C PRO A 23 3.44 -8.34 21.50
N SER A 24 3.70 -8.22 22.79
CA SER A 24 4.22 -6.99 23.39
C SER A 24 5.74 -7.06 23.51
N PHE A 25 6.41 -5.92 23.33
CA PHE A 25 7.84 -5.82 23.56
C PHE A 25 8.14 -5.50 25.02
N THR A 26 9.19 -6.09 25.55
CA THR A 26 9.82 -5.59 26.77
C THR A 26 10.50 -4.23 26.49
N PRO A 27 10.75 -3.40 27.52
CA PRO A 27 11.48 -2.15 27.35
C PRO A 27 12.85 -2.32 26.70
N TYR A 28 13.52 -3.45 26.97
CA TYR A 28 14.81 -3.78 26.39
C TYR A 28 14.71 -4.06 24.88
N GLU A 29 13.75 -4.90 24.47
CA GLU A 29 13.52 -5.22 23.05
C GLU A 29 13.08 -3.99 22.26
N ALA A 30 12.19 -3.17 22.82
CA ALA A 30 11.75 -1.92 22.20
C ALA A 30 12.94 -0.98 21.92
N LYS A 31 13.89 -0.90 22.86
CA LYS A 31 15.12 -0.12 22.71
C LYS A 31 16.04 -0.69 21.61
N LEU A 32 16.11 -2.01 21.47
CA LEU A 32 16.92 -2.65 20.44
C LEU A 32 16.37 -2.43 19.03
N VAL A 33 15.05 -2.45 18.87
CA VAL A 33 14.40 -2.30 17.55
C VAL A 33 14.33 -0.82 17.12
N LYS A 34 14.22 0.11 18.07
CA LYS A 34 14.16 1.53 17.78
C LYS A 34 15.49 2.02 17.21
N GLY A 35 15.47 2.56 16.00
CA GLY A 35 16.65 3.07 15.31
C GLY A 35 17.57 1.98 14.75
N SER A 36 17.12 0.72 14.69
CA SER A 36 17.91 -0.39 14.14
C SER A 36 17.92 -0.42 12.60
N TRP A 37 18.15 0.73 11.96
CA TRP A 37 18.11 0.88 10.51
C TRP A 37 19.00 2.03 10.05
N ASP A 38 19.76 1.81 8.98
CA ASP A 38 20.60 2.84 8.34
C ASP A 38 19.92 3.44 7.10
N PHE A 39 19.10 2.63 6.40
CA PHE A 39 18.30 3.02 5.25
C PHE A 39 17.04 2.16 5.15
N PHE A 40 16.06 2.60 4.36
CA PHE A 40 14.87 1.82 4.03
C PHE A 40 14.71 1.68 2.52
N GLY A 41 14.65 0.45 2.04
CA GLY A 41 14.25 0.13 0.67
C GLY A 41 12.74 -0.14 0.63
N VAL A 42 12.03 0.46 -0.32
CA VAL A 42 10.59 0.23 -0.51
C VAL A 42 10.37 -0.49 -1.83
N ASN A 43 9.82 -1.70 -1.73
CA ASN A 43 9.36 -2.45 -2.90
C ASN A 43 7.88 -2.11 -3.16
N HIS A 44 7.55 -1.69 -4.38
CA HIS A 44 6.19 -1.34 -4.79
C HIS A 44 5.83 -2.09 -6.07
N TYR A 45 4.72 -2.83 -6.04
CA TYR A 45 4.27 -3.67 -7.15
C TYR A 45 2.85 -3.34 -7.61
N LEU A 46 1.96 -3.06 -6.66
CA LEU A 46 0.54 -2.88 -6.88
C LEU A 46 0.03 -1.74 -5.99
N THR A 47 -1.04 -1.11 -6.42
CA THR A 47 -1.84 -0.19 -5.59
C THR A 47 -3.23 -0.77 -5.46
N LEU A 48 -3.77 -0.83 -4.24
CA LEU A 48 -5.10 -1.38 -3.97
C LEU A 48 -6.06 -0.24 -3.62
N ASP A 49 -7.25 -0.28 -4.19
CA ASP A 49 -8.35 0.59 -3.78
C ASP A 49 -9.07 -0.10 -2.61
N ILE A 50 -9.20 0.59 -1.48
CA ILE A 50 -9.70 0.03 -0.21
C ILE A 50 -10.85 0.84 0.38
N LYS A 51 -11.69 0.20 1.19
CA LYS A 51 -12.72 0.81 2.04
C LYS A 51 -12.61 0.30 3.47
N ASP A 52 -13.12 1.09 4.41
CA ASP A 52 -13.25 0.69 5.81
C ASP A 52 -14.22 -0.50 5.94
N ASN A 53 -13.92 -1.43 6.84
CA ASN A 53 -14.72 -2.62 7.10
C ASN A 53 -14.73 -2.97 8.59
N GLN A 54 -15.37 -2.15 9.41
CA GLN A 54 -15.42 -2.35 10.86
C GLN A 54 -16.14 -3.64 11.27
N GLU A 55 -17.08 -4.12 10.45
CA GLU A 55 -17.81 -5.36 10.71
C GLU A 55 -16.87 -6.56 10.85
N SER A 56 -15.76 -6.57 10.12
CA SER A 56 -14.73 -7.62 10.24
C SER A 56 -14.15 -7.73 11.66
N LEU A 57 -14.15 -6.65 12.43
CA LEU A 57 -13.63 -6.65 13.81
C LEU A 57 -14.58 -7.33 14.79
N THR A 58 -15.84 -7.56 14.43
CA THR A 58 -16.84 -8.25 15.28
C THR A 58 -16.71 -9.77 15.24
N ILE A 59 -15.96 -10.31 14.27
CA ILE A 59 -15.74 -11.74 14.10
C ILE A 59 -14.80 -12.23 15.24
N GLN A 60 -15.13 -13.36 15.87
CA GLN A 60 -14.34 -13.86 17.01
C GLN A 60 -13.01 -14.48 16.59
N GLN A 61 -13.02 -15.34 15.56
CA GLN A 61 -11.81 -15.92 14.98
C GLN A 61 -11.38 -15.07 13.78
N ARG A 62 -10.35 -14.25 13.99
CA ARG A 62 -9.81 -13.36 12.96
C ARG A 62 -8.41 -13.80 12.58
N ASP A 63 -8.18 -13.86 11.27
CA ASP A 63 -6.86 -13.95 10.69
C ASP A 63 -6.26 -12.55 10.52
N PHE A 64 -5.08 -12.50 9.93
CA PHE A 64 -4.38 -11.24 9.66
C PHE A 64 -5.21 -10.29 8.78
N ASP A 65 -5.95 -10.82 7.80
CA ASP A 65 -6.70 -10.00 6.84
C ASP A 65 -7.91 -9.33 7.50
N LEU A 66 -8.64 -10.08 8.35
CA LEU A 66 -9.74 -9.52 9.13
C LEU A 66 -9.28 -8.50 10.18
N ASP A 67 -8.07 -8.65 10.70
CA ASP A 67 -7.49 -7.67 11.64
C ASP A 67 -7.15 -6.32 10.99
N MET A 68 -6.93 -6.30 9.67
CA MET A 68 -6.69 -5.05 8.95
C MET A 68 -7.92 -4.14 8.94
N ALA A 69 -9.13 -4.68 9.16
CA ALA A 69 -10.40 -3.96 9.08
C ALA A 69 -10.62 -3.26 7.74
N VAL A 70 -10.15 -3.87 6.65
CA VAL A 70 -10.17 -3.30 5.31
C VAL A 70 -10.93 -4.21 4.34
N LEU A 71 -11.78 -3.60 3.52
CA LEU A 71 -12.38 -4.22 2.35
C LEU A 71 -11.66 -3.75 1.09
N GLN A 72 -11.02 -4.68 0.38
CA GLN A 72 -10.44 -4.39 -0.93
C GLN A 72 -11.57 -4.29 -1.98
N ILE A 73 -11.61 -3.18 -2.70
CA ILE A 73 -12.62 -2.91 -3.74
C ILE A 73 -12.04 -2.88 -5.15
N GLY A 74 -10.71 -2.85 -5.29
CA GLY A 74 -10.06 -2.81 -6.58
C GLY A 74 -8.55 -2.94 -6.49
N GLN A 75 -7.90 -3.13 -7.64
CA GLN A 75 -6.45 -3.14 -7.76
C GLN A 75 -6.02 -2.43 -9.04
N ARG A 76 -4.96 -1.64 -8.94
CA ARG A 76 -4.26 -1.00 -10.06
C ARG A 76 -2.86 -1.58 -10.10
N SER A 77 -2.61 -2.41 -11.10
CA SER A 77 -1.24 -2.79 -11.47
C SER A 77 -0.59 -1.67 -12.28
N LEU A 78 0.74 -1.64 -12.35
CA LEU A 78 1.47 -0.86 -13.35
C LEU A 78 1.18 -1.42 -14.77
N ARG A 79 -0.06 -1.32 -15.24
CA ARG A 79 -0.42 -1.29 -16.66
C ARG A 79 -0.30 0.14 -17.21
N ALA A 80 0.69 0.90 -16.74
CA ALA A 80 1.05 2.18 -17.32
C ALA A 80 1.69 2.06 -18.73
N ALA A 81 1.59 0.89 -19.38
CA ALA A 81 2.04 0.63 -20.75
C ALA A 81 0.94 -0.02 -21.62
N ARG A 82 -0.35 0.20 -21.33
CA ARG A 82 -1.46 -0.27 -22.18
C ARG A 82 -2.57 0.74 -22.43
N ASP A 83 -2.25 2.03 -22.44
CA ASP A 83 -2.95 2.96 -23.34
C ASP A 83 -2.41 2.80 -24.78
N THR A 84 -2.48 1.57 -25.29
CA THR A 84 -2.46 1.27 -26.72
C THR A 84 -3.90 1.26 -27.24
N SER A 85 -4.70 2.24 -26.85
CA SER A 85 -5.88 2.54 -27.62
C SER A 85 -5.40 3.15 -28.94
N VAL A 86 -5.54 2.38 -30.01
CA VAL A 86 -5.27 2.79 -31.40
C VAL A 86 -6.11 4.03 -31.81
N ASN A 87 -7.06 4.47 -30.98
CA ASN A 87 -7.90 5.63 -31.22
C ASN A 87 -7.37 6.97 -30.71
N ASN A 88 -6.10 7.07 -30.29
CA ASN A 88 -5.58 8.32 -29.72
C ASN A 88 -5.43 9.41 -30.80
N THR A 89 -6.56 10.06 -31.11
CA THR A 89 -6.74 11.12 -32.11
C THR A 89 -5.74 12.26 -31.93
N SER A 90 -5.28 12.50 -30.70
CA SER A 90 -4.26 13.50 -30.38
C SER A 90 -2.89 13.15 -30.97
N ARG A 91 -2.51 11.87 -31.01
CA ARG A 91 -1.24 11.42 -31.65
C ARG A 91 -1.30 11.51 -33.17
N VAL A 92 -2.45 11.17 -33.76
CA VAL A 92 -2.67 11.27 -35.22
C VAL A 92 -2.58 12.74 -35.67
N LYS A 93 -3.22 13.66 -34.94
CA LYS A 93 -3.14 15.10 -35.23
C LYS A 93 -1.72 15.67 -35.11
N LEU A 94 -0.93 15.19 -34.14
CA LEU A 94 0.46 15.62 -33.97
C LEU A 94 1.35 15.19 -35.14
N LEU A 95 1.19 13.95 -35.61
CA LEU A 95 1.96 13.40 -36.73
C LEU A 95 1.56 14.05 -38.07
N GLU A 96 0.28 14.32 -38.30
CA GLU A 96 -0.14 15.09 -39.48
C GLU A 96 0.38 16.55 -39.45
N GLY A 97 0.42 17.16 -38.27
CA GLY A 97 0.95 18.51 -38.10
C GLY A 97 2.46 18.60 -38.39
N LEU A 98 3.21 17.54 -38.07
CA LEU A 98 4.63 17.44 -38.39
C LEU A 98 4.89 17.17 -39.88
N HIS A 99 4.05 16.35 -40.53
CA HIS A 99 4.20 16.07 -41.97
C HIS A 99 3.95 17.32 -42.83
N ARG A 100 2.97 18.17 -42.47
CA ARG A 100 2.70 19.46 -43.12
C ARG A 100 3.77 20.55 -42.92
N ARG A 101 4.80 20.30 -42.09
CA ARG A 101 5.92 21.22 -41.87
C ARG A 101 7.19 20.84 -42.61
N ILE A 102 7.23 19.65 -43.21
CA ILE A 102 8.44 19.09 -43.86
C ILE A 102 8.26 18.99 -45.39
N THR A 103 7.06 19.25 -45.91
CA THR A 103 6.73 19.38 -47.33
C THR A 103 6.19 20.77 -47.61
#